data_AF-A0A970YYB2-F1
#
_entry.id   AF-A0A970YYB2-F1
#
_cell.length_a   1.000
_cell.length_b   1.000
_cell.length_c   1.000
_cell.angle_alpha   90.00
_cell.angle_beta   90.00
_cell.angle_gamma   90.00
#
_symmetry.space_group_name_H-M   'P 1'
#
loop_
_entity.id
_entity.type
_entity.pdbx_description
1 polymer ?
#
loop_
_entity_poly.entity_id
_entity_poly.type
_entity_poly.pdbx_seq_one_letter_code
_entity_poly.pdbx_strand_id
1 'polypeptide(L)'
;MKAKVKEMFEIKSLSDTPAPIKVNNVKTAKRLLSRLIYDLQDNSINGQKAKDLCYLLSVFIQVFNQSELEERINKLEKAKNEKL
;
A
#
# COMPACT_ATOMS: atom_id res chain seq x y z
N MET A 1 -10.31 -10.60 44.20
CA MET A 1 -9.12 -10.31 43.35
C MET A 1 -9.21 -10.81 41.89
N LYS A 2 -10.24 -11.57 41.45
CA LYS A 2 -10.33 -12.08 40.06
C LYS A 2 -11.16 -11.24 39.07
N ALA A 3 -11.77 -10.13 39.52
CA ALA A 3 -12.69 -9.35 38.68
C ALA A 3 -12.02 -8.22 37.86
N LYS A 4 -10.81 -7.79 38.21
CA LYS A 4 -10.14 -6.61 37.61
C LYS A 4 -9.25 -6.89 36.39
N VAL A 5 -9.08 -8.15 35.99
CA VAL A 5 -8.21 -8.52 34.85
C VAL A 5 -9.01 -8.67 33.54
N LYS A 6 -10.35 -8.64 33.63
CA LYS A 6 -11.23 -8.88 32.46
C LYS A 6 -11.55 -7.60 31.66
N GLU A 7 -11.14 -6.42 32.13
CA GLU A 7 -11.47 -5.11 31.51
C GLU A 7 -10.39 -4.53 30.59
N MET A 8 -9.27 -5.23 30.31
CA MET A 8 -8.15 -4.62 29.58
C MET A 8 -7.92 -5.11 28.14
N PHE A 9 -8.77 -5.99 27.62
CA PHE A 9 -8.70 -6.36 26.20
C PHE A 9 -10.12 -6.52 25.66
N GLU A 10 -10.75 -5.40 25.31
CA GLU A 10 -11.76 -5.41 24.25
C GLU A 10 -11.06 -5.88 22.97
N ILE A 11 -11.12 -7.20 22.73
CA ILE A 11 -10.74 -7.78 21.45
C ILE A 11 -11.79 -7.25 20.46
N LYS A 12 -11.48 -6.13 19.82
CA LYS A 12 -12.28 -5.57 18.73
C LYS A 12 -12.53 -6.70 17.74
N SER A 13 -13.79 -7.00 17.46
CA SER A 13 -14.16 -8.09 16.57
C SER A 13 -13.46 -7.89 15.22
N LEU A 14 -12.89 -8.94 14.63
CA LEU A 14 -12.26 -8.88 13.30
C LEU A 14 -13.25 -8.40 12.21
N SER A 15 -14.55 -8.42 12.49
CA SER A 15 -15.60 -7.86 11.63
C SER A 15 -15.66 -6.32 11.61
N ASP A 16 -15.08 -5.62 12.59
CA ASP A 16 -15.11 -4.15 12.66
C ASP A 16 -13.86 -3.49 12.07
N THR A 17 -12.87 -4.26 11.64
CA THR A 17 -11.70 -3.71 10.95
C THR A 17 -12.06 -3.38 9.50
N PRO A 18 -11.85 -2.12 9.05
CA PRO A 18 -12.07 -1.76 7.65
C PRO A 18 -11.24 -2.68 6.76
N ALA A 19 -11.83 -3.11 5.64
CA ALA A 19 -11.18 -4.03 4.72
C ALA A 19 -9.75 -3.54 4.36
N PRO A 20 -8.76 -4.44 4.31
CA PRO A 20 -7.38 -4.07 4.03
C PRO A 20 -7.29 -3.40 2.65
N ILE A 21 -6.52 -2.32 2.58
CA ILE A 21 -6.31 -1.58 1.34
C ILE A 21 -5.49 -2.46 0.39
N LYS A 22 -6.11 -2.89 -0.71
CA LYS A 22 -5.45 -3.66 -1.77
C LYS A 22 -4.74 -2.70 -2.73
N VAL A 23 -3.43 -2.85 -2.87
CA VAL A 23 -2.61 -2.03 -3.76
C VAL A 23 -2.30 -2.84 -5.02
N ASN A 24 -3.13 -2.70 -6.04
CA ASN A 24 -3.05 -3.50 -7.26
C ASN A 24 -2.59 -2.68 -8.48
N ASN A 25 -2.51 -1.36 -8.34
CA ASN A 25 -2.11 -0.43 -9.40
C ASN A 25 -1.63 0.91 -8.82
N VAL A 26 -1.08 1.77 -9.67
CA VAL A 26 -0.46 3.03 -9.23
C VAL A 26 -1.43 3.97 -8.59
N LYS A 27 -2.65 4.02 -9.13
CA LYS A 27 -3.69 4.89 -8.62
C LYS A 27 -4.01 4.54 -7.16
N THR A 28 -4.10 3.24 -6.85
CA THR A 28 -4.31 2.76 -5.49
C THR A 28 -3.10 3.00 -4.58
N ALA A 29 -1.88 2.87 -5.11
CA ALA A 29 -0.66 3.12 -4.34
C ALA A 29 -0.47 4.61 -4.00
N LYS A 30 -0.72 5.51 -4.96
CA LYS A 30 -0.66 6.97 -4.76
C LYS A 30 -1.67 7.42 -3.70
N ARG A 31 -2.89 6.87 -3.73
CA ARG A 31 -3.92 7.12 -2.72
C ARG A 31 -3.48 6.66 -1.32
N LEU A 32 -2.87 5.48 -1.23
CA LEU A 32 -2.35 4.98 0.03
C LEU A 32 -1.24 5.89 0.57
N LEU A 33 -0.27 6.29 -0.26
CA LEU A 33 0.79 7.23 0.14
C LEU A 33 0.22 8.53 0.70
N SER A 34 -0.71 9.17 -0.02
CA SER A 34 -1.30 10.43 0.44
C SER A 34 -1.96 10.29 1.80
N ARG A 35 -2.70 9.20 2.03
CA ARG A 35 -3.33 8.93 3.32
C ARG A 35 -2.30 8.77 4.44
N LEU A 36 -1.23 8.02 4.19
CA LEU A 36 -0.17 7.79 5.18
C LEU A 36 0.57 9.06 5.57
N ILE A 37 0.75 10.00 4.64
CA ILE A 37 1.33 11.31 4.94
C ILE A 37 0.44 12.05 5.94
N TYR A 38 -0.87 12.10 5.71
CA TYR A 38 -1.81 12.74 6.64
C TYR A 38 -1.84 12.04 7.99
N ASP A 39 -1.92 10.70 7.97
CA ASP A 39 -1.97 9.89 9.19
C ASP A 39 -0.70 10.09 10.05
N LEU A 40 0.47 10.27 9.40
CA LEU A 40 1.74 10.57 10.07
C LEU A 40 1.76 12.00 10.63
N GLN A 41 1.28 12.99 9.88
CA GLN A 41 1.20 14.39 10.32
C GLN A 41 0.28 14.56 11.53
N ASP A 42 -0.82 13.80 11.59
CA ASP A 42 -1.77 13.80 12.70
C ASP A 42 -1.32 12.93 13.89
N ASN A 43 -0.11 12.34 13.84
CA ASN A 43 0.39 11.34 14.81
C ASN A 43 -0.57 10.16 15.05
N SER A 44 -1.51 9.91 14.13
CA SER A 44 -2.48 8.83 14.20
C SER A 44 -1.84 7.45 13.95
N ILE A 45 -0.63 7.42 13.39
CA ILE A 45 0.19 6.22 13.20
C ILE A 45 1.56 6.34 13.87
N ASN A 46 2.06 5.21 14.39
CA ASN A 46 3.42 5.12 14.92
C ASN A 46 4.44 5.20 13.78
N GLY A 47 5.55 5.93 14.00
CA GLY A 47 6.63 6.09 13.03
C GLY A 47 7.21 4.77 12.47
N GLN A 48 7.21 3.67 13.23
CA GLN A 48 7.63 2.36 12.70
C GLN A 48 6.65 1.84 11.66
N LYS A 49 5.33 1.94 11.92
CA LYS A 49 4.30 1.56 10.95
C LYS A 49 4.39 2.43 9.68
N ALA A 50 4.67 3.72 9.85
CA ALA A 50 4.88 4.63 8.73
C ALA A 50 6.09 4.21 7.87
N LYS A 51 7.20 3.81 8.49
CA LYS A 51 8.38 3.28 7.79
C LYS A 51 8.05 2.01 7.00
N ASP A 52 7.35 1.06 7.61
CA ASP A 52 6.98 -0.19 6.95
C ASP A 52 6.07 0.08 5.74
N LEU A 53 5.16 1.05 5.85
CA LEU A 53 4.27 1.46 4.77
C LEU A 53 5.01 2.21 3.65
N CYS A 54 5.97 3.08 3.99
CA CYS A 54 6.84 3.72 3.01
C CYS A 54 7.70 2.69 2.26
N TYR A 55 8.19 1.65 2.93
CA TYR A 55 8.91 0.56 2.29
C TYR A 55 8.03 -0.17 1.26
N LEU A 56 6.80 -0.54 1.65
CA LEU A 56 5.85 -1.19 0.74
C LEU A 56 5.53 -0.32 -0.49
N LEU A 57 5.43 0.99 -0.29
CA LEU A 57 5.22 1.93 -1.38
C LEU A 57 6.44 2.02 -2.32
N SER A 58 7.65 1.99 -1.78
CA SER A 58 8.88 1.95 -2.58
C SER A 58 8.92 0.71 -3.47
N VAL A 59 8.61 -0.47 -2.90
CA VAL A 59 8.49 -1.73 -3.64
C VAL A 59 7.43 -1.61 -4.74
N PHE A 60 6.28 -0.99 -4.44
CA PHE A 60 5.24 -0.78 -5.43
C PHE A 60 5.71 0.10 -6.61
N ILE A 61 6.38 1.23 -6.33
CA ILE A 61 6.89 2.13 -7.38
C ILE A 61 7.88 1.40 -8.28
N GLN A 62 8.76 0.58 -7.69
CA GLN A 62 9.71 -0.23 -8.44
C GLN A 62 8.99 -1.21 -9.39
N VAL A 63 8.01 -1.97 -8.88
CA VAL A 63 7.22 -2.92 -9.70
C VAL A 63 6.46 -2.18 -10.80
N PHE A 64 5.86 -1.03 -10.50
CA PHE A 64 5.15 -0.26 -11.52
C PHE A 64 6.07 0.23 -12.64
N ASN A 65 7.21 0.81 -12.29
CA ASN A 65 8.16 1.30 -13.28
C ASN A 65 8.67 0.16 -14.18
N GLN A 66 8.88 -1.03 -13.61
CA GLN A 66 9.25 -2.22 -14.37
C GLN A 66 8.15 -2.64 -15.36
N SER A 67 6.89 -2.65 -14.91
CA SER A 67 5.74 -2.99 -15.76
C SER A 67 5.51 -1.98 -16.90
N GLU A 68 5.64 -0.67 -16.63
CA GLU A 68 5.56 0.37 -17.67
C GLU A 68 6.69 0.23 -18.70
N LEU A 69 7.90 -0.10 -18.27
CA LEU A 69 9.02 -0.34 -19.17
C LEU A 69 8.75 -1.55 -20.07
N GLU A 70 8.27 -2.66 -19.52
CA GLU A 70 7.86 -3.84 -20.29
C GLU A 70 6.77 -3.50 -21.31
N GLU A 71 5.75 -2.72 -20.92
CA GLU A 71 4.68 -2.33 -21.84
C GLU A 71 5.21 -1.46 -22.99
N ARG A 72 6.13 -0.52 -22.69
CA ARG A 72 6.77 0.33 -23.70
C ARG A 72 7.65 -0.46 -24.65
N ILE A 73 8.42 -1.44 -24.14
CA ILE A 73 9.23 -2.34 -24.97
C ILE A 73 8.33 -3.14 -25.92
N ASN A 74 7.28 -3.76 -25.39
CA ASN A 74 6.33 -4.54 -26.18
C ASN A 74 5.68 -3.71 -27.29
N LYS A 75 5.33 -2.44 -27.02
CA LYS A 75 4.79 -1.52 -28.04
C LYS A 75 5.81 -1.24 -29.15
N LEU A 76 7.08 -1.00 -28.78
CA LEU A 76 8.15 -0.74 -29.74
C LEU A 76 8.45 -1.98 -30.61
N GLU A 77 8.47 -3.16 -30.02
CA GLU A 77 8.69 -4.42 -30.74
C GLU A 77 7.57 -4.70 -31.76
N LYS A 78 6.31 -4.51 -31.36
CA LYS A 78 5.17 -4.62 -32.29
C LYS A 78 5.27 -3.63 -33.45
N ALA A 79 5.52 -2.35 -33.15
CA ALA A 79 5.65 -1.32 -34.17
C ALA A 79 6.84 -1.55 -35.13
N LYS A 80 7.90 -2.21 -34.67
CA LYS A 80 9.04 -2.62 -35.52
C LYS A 80 8.66 -3.78 -36.43
N ASN A 81 7.98 -4.80 -35.90
CA ASN A 81 7.60 -5.98 -36.66
C ASN A 81 6.50 -5.70 -37.70
N GLU A 82 5.61 -4.74 -37.45
CA GLU A 82 4.58 -4.31 -38.42
C GLU A 82 5.13 -3.43 -39.56
N LYS A 83 6.38 -2.94 -39.43
CA LYS A 83 7.06 -2.13 -40.46
C LYS A 83 8.00 -2.93 -41.35
N LEU A 84 8.14 -4.24 -41.12
CA LEU A 84 8.87 -5.22 -41.93
C LEU A 84 7.88 -6.05 -42.75
#